data_AF-A0A925FAQ4-F1
#
_entry.id   AF-A0A925FAQ4-F1
#
_cell.length_a   1.000
_cell.length_b   1.000
_cell.length_c   1.000
_cell.angle_alpha   90.00
_cell.angle_beta   90.00
_cell.angle_gamma   90.00
#
_symmetry.space_group_name_H-M   'P 1'
#
loop_
_entity.id
_entity.type
_entity.pdbx_description
1 polymer ?
#
loop_
_entity_poly.entity_id
_entity_poly.type
_entity_poly.pdbx_seq_one_letter_code
_entity_poly.pdbx_strand_id
1 'polypeptide(L)'
;MLPNFDLTTVLARIEEAIRPFPKAAMFELRERGYNSLFEQLISCIVSIRTLDETTIPVSLRLFEAARTPQELLKLSPETLEEVLYGSQ
;
A
#
# COMPACT_ATOMS: atom_id res chain seq x y z
N MET A 1 32.77 -9.00 10.72
CA MET A 1 32.43 -7.93 9.76
C MET A 1 32.57 -8.50 8.37
N LEU A 2 31.53 -8.44 7.55
CA LEU A 2 31.67 -8.75 6.12
C LEU A 2 32.60 -7.67 5.52
N PRO A 3 33.80 -8.01 5.05
CA PRO A 3 34.66 -7.02 4.42
C PRO A 3 34.00 -6.57 3.11
N ASN A 4 33.97 -5.26 2.86
CA ASN A 4 33.56 -4.63 1.59
C ASN A 4 32.07 -4.73 1.19
N PHE A 5 31.14 -4.72 2.15
CA PHE A 5 29.72 -4.49 1.86
C PHE A 5 29.39 -2.99 1.91
N ASP A 6 29.75 -2.24 0.85
CA ASP A 6 29.35 -0.84 0.73
C ASP A 6 27.86 -0.73 0.42
N LEU A 7 27.10 -0.28 1.42
CA LEU A 7 25.65 -0.12 1.34
C LEU A 7 25.24 0.84 0.20
N THR A 8 26.04 1.86 -0.08
CA THR A 8 25.76 2.84 -1.14
C THR A 8 25.76 2.15 -2.50
N THR A 9 26.82 1.38 -2.78
CA THR A 9 26.93 0.57 -4.00
C THR A 9 25.80 -0.45 -4.12
N VAL A 10 25.43 -1.10 -3.02
CA VAL A 10 24.34 -2.10 -3.01
C VAL A 10 23.00 -1.47 -3.34
N LEU A 11 22.64 -0.37 -2.67
CA LEU A 11 21.36 0.31 -2.90
C LEU A 11 21.26 0.87 -4.32
N ALA A 12 22.34 1.45 -4.86
CA ALA A 12 22.36 1.94 -6.25
C ALA A 12 22.15 0.81 -7.27
N ARG A 13 22.73 -0.38 -7.04
CA ARG A 13 22.51 -1.56 -7.90
C ARG A 13 21.10 -2.11 -7.79
N ILE A 14 20.52 -2.10 -6.58
CA ILE A 14 19.12 -2.51 -6.39
C ILE A 14 18.21 -1.55 -7.13
N GLU A 15 18.40 -0.24 -6.99
CA GLU A 15 17.61 0.79 -7.68
C GLU A 15 17.60 0.58 -9.20
N GLU A 16 18.76 0.31 -9.80
CA GLU A 16 18.87 -0.02 -11.23
C GLU A 16 18.13 -1.32 -11.57
N ALA A 17 18.37 -2.38 -10.80
CA ALA A 17 17.82 -3.70 -11.06
C ALA A 17 16.29 -3.74 -10.93
N ILE A 18 15.70 -2.90 -10.09
CA ILE A 18 14.24 -2.88 -9.88
C ILE A 18 13.48 -2.00 -10.89
N ARG A 19 14.15 -1.18 -11.72
CA ARG A 19 13.49 -0.29 -12.71
C ARG A 19 12.43 -0.96 -13.61
N PRO A 20 12.60 -2.19 -14.12
CA PRO A 20 11.62 -2.80 -15.03
C PRO A 20 10.39 -3.38 -14.30
N PHE A 21 10.41 -3.45 -12.96
CA PHE A 21 9.32 -4.01 -12.17
C PHE A 21 8.26 -2.94 -11.84
N PRO A 22 7.00 -3.34 -11.60
CA PRO A 22 5.97 -2.40 -11.17
C PRO A 22 6.33 -1.76 -9.84
N LYS A 23 5.76 -0.57 -9.60
CA LYS A 23 5.90 0.12 -8.32
C LYS A 23 5.16 -0.67 -7.24
N ALA A 24 5.74 -0.73 -6.05
CA ALA A 24 5.03 -1.30 -4.92
C ALA A 24 3.76 -0.49 -4.62
N ALA A 25 2.70 -1.17 -4.17
CA ALA A 25 1.36 -0.60 -4.02
C ALA A 25 1.30 0.77 -3.31
N MET A 26 2.10 0.99 -2.26
CA MET A 26 2.08 2.26 -1.51
C MET A 26 2.62 3.45 -2.32
N PHE A 27 3.64 3.24 -3.15
CA PHE A 27 4.16 4.27 -4.05
C PHE A 27 3.14 4.60 -5.13
N GLU A 28 2.49 3.58 -5.68
CA GLU A 28 1.45 3.77 -6.68
C GLU A 28 0.23 4.52 -6.11
N LEU A 29 -0.24 4.15 -4.91
CA LEU A 29 -1.33 4.86 -4.22
C LEU A 29 -0.96 6.32 -3.94
N ARG A 30 0.29 6.59 -3.53
CA ARG A 30 0.77 7.96 -3.32
C ARG A 30 0.71 8.79 -4.61
N GLU A 31 1.14 8.21 -5.73
CA GLU A 31 1.08 8.86 -7.05
C GLU A 31 -0.35 9.09 -7.54
N ARG A 32 -1.28 8.21 -7.17
CA ARG A 32 -2.71 8.38 -7.39
C ARG A 32 -3.36 9.44 -6.48
N GLY A 33 -2.61 10.05 -5.56
CA GLY A 33 -3.08 11.14 -4.70
C GLY A 33 -3.52 10.72 -3.29
N TYR A 34 -3.30 9.47 -2.89
CA TYR A 34 -3.57 8.95 -1.54
C TYR A 34 -2.30 9.06 -0.69
N ASN A 35 -1.95 10.27 -0.28
CA ASN A 35 -0.63 10.60 0.28
C ASN A 35 -0.66 11.05 1.75
N SER A 36 -1.81 11.00 2.41
CA SER A 36 -1.90 11.25 3.85
C SER A 36 -1.34 10.07 4.66
N LEU A 37 -0.91 10.35 5.89
CA LEU A 37 -0.44 9.33 6.82
C LEU A 37 -1.51 8.25 7.07
N PHE A 38 -2.78 8.65 7.17
CA PHE A 38 -3.86 7.72 7.43
C PHE A 38 -4.09 6.76 6.26
N GLU A 39 -4.18 7.28 5.03
CA GLU A 39 -4.35 6.44 3.84
C GLU A 39 -3.20 5.45 3.71
N GLN A 40 -1.96 5.90 3.87
CA GLN A 40 -0.79 5.04 3.77
C GLN A 40 -0.77 3.97 4.86
N LEU A 41 -1.11 4.32 6.11
CA LEU A 41 -1.20 3.36 7.21
C LEU A 41 -2.26 2.29 6.94
N ILE A 42 -3.47 2.71 6.54
CA ILE A 42 -4.58 1.80 6.30
C ILE A 42 -4.28 0.87 5.12
N SER A 43 -3.73 1.39 4.02
CA SER A 43 -3.31 0.56 2.89
C SER A 43 -2.17 -0.40 3.23
N CYS A 44 -1.23 0.01 4.10
CA CYS A 44 -0.20 -0.89 4.62
C CYS A 44 -0.81 -2.03 5.46
N ILE A 45 -1.86 -1.78 6.23
CA ILE A 45 -2.57 -2.82 6.99
C ILE A 45 -3.24 -3.82 6.04
N VAL A 46 -3.91 -3.31 5.00
CA VAL A 46 -4.51 -4.14 3.94
C VAL A 46 -3.45 -5.01 3.25
N SER A 47 -2.22 -4.51 3.08
CA SER A 47 -1.16 -5.19 2.31
C SER A 47 -0.42 -6.30 3.06
N ILE A 48 -0.58 -6.47 4.39
CA ILE A 48 0.27 -7.34 5.23
C ILE A 48 0.36 -8.79 4.73
N ARG A 49 -0.66 -9.29 4.02
CA ARG A 49 -0.69 -10.61 3.38
C ARG A 49 -1.48 -10.62 2.07
N THR A 50 -1.45 -9.50 1.35
CA THR A 50 -2.30 -9.26 0.19
C THR A 50 -1.43 -8.82 -0.98
N LEU A 51 -1.60 -9.46 -2.15
CA LEU A 51 -0.86 -9.09 -3.36
C LEU A 51 -1.16 -7.64 -3.74
N ASP A 52 -0.23 -6.96 -4.43
CA ASP A 52 -0.41 -5.55 -4.82
C ASP A 52 -1.64 -5.39 -5.75
N GLU A 53 -1.88 -6.38 -6.62
CA GLU A 53 -3.03 -6.46 -7.52
C GLU A 53 -4.38 -6.54 -6.79
N THR A 54 -4.39 -7.00 -5.53
CA THR A 54 -5.57 -6.99 -4.66
C THR A 54 -5.57 -5.79 -3.71
N THR A 55 -4.41 -5.40 -3.19
CA THR A 55 -4.25 -4.31 -2.23
C THR A 55 -4.72 -2.98 -2.80
N ILE A 56 -4.33 -2.67 -4.04
CA ILE A 56 -4.67 -1.40 -4.70
C ILE A 56 -6.19 -1.26 -4.85
N PRO A 57 -6.93 -2.17 -5.52
CA PRO A 57 -8.38 -2.02 -5.67
C PRO A 57 -9.14 -2.04 -4.34
N VAL A 58 -8.72 -2.86 -3.37
CA VAL A 58 -9.33 -2.87 -2.03
C VAL A 58 -9.13 -1.52 -1.33
N SER A 59 -7.92 -0.96 -1.37
CA SER A 59 -7.63 0.35 -0.78
C SER A 59 -8.46 1.46 -1.43
N LEU A 60 -8.60 1.46 -2.76
CA LEU A 60 -9.40 2.46 -3.48
C LEU A 60 -10.87 2.39 -3.08
N ARG A 61 -11.48 1.19 -3.07
CA ARG A 61 -12.86 1.01 -2.60
C ARG A 61 -13.05 1.46 -1.16
N LEU A 62 -12.08 1.17 -0.29
CA LEU A 62 -12.12 1.62 1.09
C LEU A 62 -12.10 3.14 1.19
N PHE A 63 -11.25 3.82 0.43
CA PHE A 63 -11.17 5.29 0.45
C PHE A 63 -12.32 6.00 -0.27
N GLU A 64 -13.04 5.30 -1.15
CA GLU A 64 -14.34 5.78 -1.66
C GLU A 64 -15.40 5.81 -0.55
N ALA A 65 -15.37 4.84 0.38
CA ALA A 65 -16.29 4.77 1.51
C ALA A 65 -15.86 5.62 2.71
N ALA A 66 -14.56 5.64 3.03
CA ALA A 66 -13.99 6.31 4.18
C ALA A 66 -12.50 6.64 3.99
N ARG A 67 -12.18 7.93 3.86
CA ARG A 67 -10.83 8.42 3.58
C ARG A 67 -10.12 8.99 4.81
N THR A 68 -10.85 9.18 5.91
CA THR A 68 -10.34 9.72 7.17
C THR A 68 -10.67 8.81 8.35
N PRO A 69 -9.96 8.92 9.49
CA PRO A 69 -10.29 8.16 10.70
C PRO A 69 -11.75 8.32 11.12
N GLN A 70 -12.29 9.54 11.04
CA GLN A 70 -13.64 9.87 11.47
C GLN A 70 -14.71 9.28 10.55
N GLU A 71 -14.42 9.15 9.25
CA GLU A 71 -15.31 8.47 8.31
C GLU A 71 -15.26 6.95 8.52
N LEU A 72 -14.05 6.40 8.72
CA LEU A 72 -13.88 4.96 8.91
C LEU A 72 -14.61 4.46 10.17
N LEU A 73 -14.57 5.24 11.25
CA LEU A 73 -15.29 4.94 12.49
C LEU A 73 -16.82 4.91 12.35
N LYS A 74 -17.39 5.48 11.28
CA LYS A 74 -18.84 5.45 11.02
C LYS A 74 -19.27 4.21 10.25
N LEU A 75 -18.35 3.47 9.65
CA LEU A 75 -18.67 2.24 8.94
C LEU A 75 -19.04 1.14 9.94
N SER A 76 -20.08 0.37 9.62
CA SER A 76 -20.39 -0.82 10.39
C SER A 76 -19.36 -1.93 10.09
N PRO A 77 -19.14 -2.88 11.01
CA PRO A 77 -18.29 -4.04 10.74
C PRO A 77 -18.68 -4.79 9.47
N GLU A 78 -19.98 -4.93 9.19
CA GLU A 78 -20.50 -5.62 8.00
C GLU A 78 -20.13 -4.86 6.72
N THR A 79 -20.28 -3.53 6.72
CA THR A 79 -19.88 -2.68 5.60
C THR A 79 -18.37 -2.77 5.36
N LEU A 80 -17.59 -2.77 6.44
CA LEU A 80 -16.13 -2.87 6.35
C LEU A 80 -15.70 -4.24 5.81
N GLU A 81 -16.36 -5.32 6.21
CA GLU A 81 -16.12 -6.66 5.68
C GLU A 81 -16.39 -6.74 4.16
N GLU A 82 -17.52 -6.20 3.70
CA GLU A 82 -17.86 -6.16 2.26
C GLU A 82 -16.82 -5.38 1.45
N VAL A 83 -16.38 -4.23 1.96
CA VAL A 83 -15.39 -3.36 1.31
C VAL A 83 -14.00 -4.00 1.30
N LEU A 84 -13.64 -4.76 2.33
CA LEU A 84 -12.35 -5.43 2.46
C LEU A 84 -12.31 -6.82 1.80
N TYR A 85 -13.45 -7.40 1.44
CA TYR A 85 -13.51 -8.69 0.76
C TYR A 85 -12.75 -8.62 -0.57
N GLY A 86 -11.81 -9.56 -0.80
CA GLY A 86 -10.71 -9.48 -1.77
C GLY A 86 -11.08 -9.28 -3.26
N SER A 87 -10.33 -9.91 -4.16
CA SER A 87 -10.64 -9.84 -5.59
C SER A 87 -12.00 -10.49 -5.87
N GLN A 88 -12.92 -9.75 -6.49
CA GLN A 88 -14.09 -10.35 -7.15
C GLN A 88 -13.66 -11.10 -8.41
#